data_AF-A0A5M3W4N6-F1
#
_entry.id   AF-A0A5M3W4N6-F1
#
_cell.length_a   1.000
_cell.length_b   1.000
_cell.length_c   1.000
_cell.angle_alpha   90.00
_cell.angle_beta   90.00
_cell.angle_gamma   90.00
#
_symmetry.space_group_name_H-M   'P 1'
#
loop_
_entity.id
_entity.type
_entity.pdbx_description
1 polymer ?
#
loop_
_entity_poly.entity_id
_entity_poly.type
_entity_poly.pdbx_seq_one_letter_code
_entity_poly.pdbx_strand_id
1 'polypeptide(L)' 'MSQLPDNSDRYEQVEAALRDEFAGVHPATTVTRCIQAAHYGAVEVTGHAYPGLVERIARKHLQVLATVQGS' A
#
# COMPACT_ATOMS: atom_id res chain seq x y z
N MET A 1 -8.16 16.43 -25.69
CA MET A 1 -6.82 15.91 -25.34
C MET A 1 -7.02 14.91 -24.24
N SER A 2 -6.55 13.67 -24.44
CA SER A 2 -6.79 12.54 -23.54
C SER A 2 -6.07 12.76 -22.21
N GLN A 3 -6.83 12.91 -21.12
CA GLN A 3 -6.29 12.87 -19.77
C GLN A 3 -5.86 11.42 -19.53
N LEU A 4 -4.57 11.11 -19.69
CA LEU A 4 -4.03 9.86 -19.16
C LEU A 4 -4.34 9.88 -17.65
N PRO A 5 -4.90 8.81 -17.07
CA PRO A 5 -5.11 8.76 -15.63
C PRO A 5 -3.78 9.03 -14.94
N ASP A 6 -3.74 10.06 -14.10
CA ASP A 6 -2.52 10.46 -13.41
C ASP A 6 -2.11 9.30 -12.49
N ASN A 7 -0.81 9.01 -12.45
CA ASN A 7 -0.33 7.88 -11.68
C ASN A 7 -0.52 8.13 -10.16
N SER A 8 -0.67 9.40 -9.74
CA SER A 8 -1.09 9.76 -8.37
C SER A 8 -2.49 9.26 -8.06
N ASP A 9 -3.47 9.42 -8.97
CA ASP A 9 -4.84 8.96 -8.75
C ASP A 9 -4.89 7.45 -8.46
N ARG A 10 -3.99 6.67 -9.07
CA ARG A 10 -3.90 5.22 -8.85
C ARG A 10 -3.31 4.89 -7.48
N TYR A 11 -2.34 5.68 -7.04
CA TYR A 11 -1.71 5.47 -5.74
C TYR A 11 -2.67 5.83 -4.60
N GLU A 12 -3.38 6.95 -4.74
CA GLU A 12 -4.43 7.35 -3.80
C GLU A 12 -5.57 6.33 -3.72
N GLN A 13 -5.95 5.72 -4.86
CA GLN A 13 -6.90 4.61 -4.88
C GLN A 13 -6.39 3.38 -4.14
N VAL A 14 -5.10 3.01 -4.30
CA VAL A 14 -4.48 1.92 -3.54
C VAL A 14 -4.48 2.22 -2.04
N GLU A 15 -4.15 3.45 -1.65
CA GLU A 15 -4.18 3.88 -0.25
C GLU A 15 -5.58 3.81 0.35
N ALA A 16 -6.59 4.32 -0.37
CA ALA A 16 -7.98 4.26 0.07
C ALA A 16 -8.46 2.81 0.20
N ALA A 17 -8.19 1.96 -0.80
CA ALA A 17 -8.62 0.56 -0.81
C ALA A 17 -8.00 -0.24 0.35
N LEU A 18 -6.68 -0.10 0.58
CA LEU A 18 -6.02 -0.80 1.68
C LEU A 18 -6.44 -0.27 3.04
N ARG A 19 -6.70 1.03 3.17
CA ARG A 19 -7.21 1.60 4.43
C ARG A 19 -8.60 1.08 4.77
N ASP A 20 -9.48 0.96 3.79
CA ASP A 20 -10.82 0.39 3.96
C ASP A 20 -10.74 -1.11 4.32
N GLU A 21 -9.97 -1.89 3.54
CA GLU A 21 -9.79 -3.34 3.72
C GLU A 21 -9.28 -3.70 5.13
N PHE A 22 -8.42 -2.86 5.71
CA PHE A 22 -7.79 -3.13 7.02
C PHE A 22 -8.29 -2.25 8.17
N ALA A 23 -9.32 -1.41 7.97
CA ALA A 23 -9.79 -0.45 8.98
C ALA A 23 -10.18 -1.10 10.33
N GLY A 24 -10.69 -2.33 10.30
CA GLY A 24 -11.06 -3.11 11.50
C GLY A 24 -9.91 -3.93 12.11
N VAL A 25 -8.74 -3.95 11.48
CA VAL A 25 -7.58 -4.78 11.89
C VAL A 25 -6.43 -3.91 12.36
N HIS A 26 -6.15 -2.82 11.63
CA HIS A 26 -5.04 -1.92 11.90
C HIS A 26 -5.51 -0.47 11.90
N PRO A 27 -4.92 0.42 12.73
CA PRO A 27 -5.19 1.84 12.60
C PRO A 27 -4.68 2.36 11.25
N ALA A 28 -5.35 3.38 10.71
CA ALA A 28 -4.99 3.97 9.41
C ALA A 28 -3.52 4.40 9.32
N THR A 29 -2.91 4.83 10.43
CA THR A 29 -1.49 5.18 10.52
C THR A 29 -0.56 4.00 10.24
N THR A 30 -0.89 2.79 10.71
CA THR A 30 -0.15 1.57 10.41
C THR A 30 -0.29 1.22 8.93
N VAL A 31 -1.50 1.30 8.39
CA VAL A 31 -1.76 1.05 6.96
C VAL A 31 -0.92 1.98 6.08
N THR A 32 -0.96 3.29 6.33
CA THR A 32 -0.15 4.27 5.58
C THR A 32 1.35 3.99 5.71
N ARG A 33 1.86 3.64 6.90
CA ARG A 33 3.29 3.30 7.06
C ARG A 33 3.69 2.05 6.27
N CYS A 34 2.85 1.02 6.23
CA CYS A 34 3.12 -0.18 5.43
C CYS A 34 3.14 0.13 3.93
N ILE A 35 2.26 1.02 3.47
CA ILE A 35 2.19 1.45 2.06
C ILE A 35 3.43 2.27 1.70
N GLN A 36 3.82 3.23 2.54
CA GLN A 36 5.06 3.99 2.35
C GLN A 36 6.30 3.08 2.33
N ALA A 37 6.40 2.15 3.28
CA ALA A 37 7.51 1.18 3.33
C ALA A 37 7.57 0.32 2.06
N ALA A 38 6.41 -0.15 1.58
CA ALA A 38 6.31 -0.89 0.32
C ALA A 38 6.75 -0.06 -0.90
N HIS A 39 6.36 1.22 -0.95
CA HIS A 39 6.78 2.14 -2.00
C HIS A 39 8.29 2.37 -1.98
N TYR A 40 8.86 2.76 -0.83
CA TYR A 40 10.30 2.96 -0.71
C TYR A 40 11.09 1.71 -1.07
N GLY A 41 10.68 0.53 -0.58
CA GLY A 41 11.32 -0.73 -0.94
C GLY A 41 11.22 -1.07 -2.43
N ALA A 42 10.08 -0.78 -3.07
CA ALA A 42 9.92 -1.00 -4.51
C ALA A 42 10.82 -0.07 -5.34
N VAL A 43 10.91 1.21 -4.99
CA VAL A 43 11.84 2.15 -5.63
C VAL A 43 13.28 1.72 -5.42
N GLU A 44 13.66 1.36 -4.21
CA GLU A 44 15.03 0.97 -3.87
C GLU A 44 15.50 -0.25 -4.67
N VAL A 45 14.66 -1.28 -4.81
CA VAL A 45 15.03 -2.55 -5.46
C VAL A 45 14.86 -2.51 -6.98
N THR A 46 13.81 -1.86 -7.48
CA THR A 46 13.43 -1.92 -8.90
C THR A 46 13.62 -0.60 -9.65
N GLY A 47 14.00 0.47 -8.95
CA GLY A 47 14.11 1.83 -9.48
C GLY A 47 12.76 2.54 -9.66
N HIS A 48 11.63 1.84 -9.53
CA HIS A 48 10.29 2.40 -9.74
C HIS A 48 9.26 1.77 -8.80
N ALA A 49 8.25 2.53 -8.38
CA ALA A 49 7.15 2.01 -7.57
C ALA A 49 5.85 1.99 -8.37
N TYR A 50 5.58 0.86 -9.02
CA TYR A 50 4.29 0.66 -9.68
C TYR A 50 3.18 0.48 -8.64
N PRO A 51 2.02 1.15 -8.75
CA PRO A 51 0.97 1.12 -7.73
C PRO A 51 0.49 -0.31 -7.43
N GLY A 52 0.31 -1.16 -8.45
CA GLY A 52 -0.07 -2.56 -8.25
C GLY A 52 1.04 -3.44 -7.64
N LEU A 53 2.31 -3.03 -7.70
CA LEU A 53 3.39 -3.69 -6.96
C LEU A 53 3.36 -3.27 -5.49
N VAL A 54 3.24 -1.97 -5.24
CA VAL A 54 3.15 -1.41 -3.89
C VAL A 54 1.96 -1.98 -3.14
N GLU A 55 0.79 -2.07 -3.78
CA GLU A 55 -0.41 -2.66 -3.18
C GLU A 55 -0.15 -4.09 -2.68
N ARG A 56 0.44 -4.93 -3.55
CA ARG A 56 0.71 -6.34 -3.21
C ARG A 56 1.69 -6.48 -2.05
N ILE A 57 2.75 -5.68 -2.04
CA ILE A 57 3.75 -5.70 -0.97
C ILE A 57 3.13 -5.18 0.34
N ALA A 58 2.43 -4.05 0.30
CA ALA A 58 1.77 -3.47 1.46
C ALA A 58 0.71 -4.40 2.07
N ARG A 59 -0.14 -5.00 1.23
CA ARG A 59 -1.14 -6.00 1.65
C ARG A 59 -0.46 -7.17 2.36
N LYS A 60 0.66 -7.67 1.83
CA LYS A 60 1.40 -8.76 2.48
C LYS A 60 1.95 -8.36 3.85
N HIS A 61 2.51 -7.16 4.00
CA HIS A 61 2.94 -6.65 5.30
C HIS A 61 1.79 -6.58 6.30
N LEU A 62 0.64 -6.05 5.90
CA LEU A 62 -0.54 -5.91 6.75
C LEU A 62 -1.10 -7.26 7.19
N GLN A 63 -1.12 -8.25 6.30
CA GLN A 63 -1.49 -9.62 6.63
C GLN A 63 -0.55 -10.24 7.66
N VAL A 64 0.78 -10.10 7.46
CA VAL A 64 1.78 -10.61 8.41
C VAL A 64 1.63 -9.94 9.77
N LEU A 65 1.48 -8.62 9.82
CA LEU A 65 1.24 -7.89 11.07
C LEU A 65 -0.04 -8.34 11.77
N ALA A 66 -1.10 -8.63 11.02
CA ALA A 66 -2.34 -9.16 11.59
C ALA A 66 -2.13 -10.56 12.21
N THR A 67 -1.32 -11.42 11.57
CA THR A 67 -0.99 -12.75 12.11
C THR A 67 -0.14 -12.66 13.38
N VAL A 68 0.85 -11.77 13.44
CA VAL A 68 1.76 -11.64 14.59
C VAL A 68 1.09 -11.03 15.81
N GLN A 69 0.14 -10.10 15.62
CA GLN A 69 -0.58 -9.44 16.74
C GLN A 69 -1.65 -10.33 17.39
N GLY A 70 -2.00 -11.46 16.78
CA GLY A 70 -3.00 -12.42 17.28
C GLY A 70 -2.42 -13.69 17.93
N SER A 71 -1.12 -13.69 18.28
CA SER A 71 -0.44 -14.80 18.98
C SER A 71 -0.30 -14.54 20.48
#